data_AF-A0A9P3B1W4-F1
#
_entry.id   AF-A0A9P3B1W4-F1
#
_cell.length_a   1.000
_cell.length_b   1.000
_cell.length_c   1.000
_cell.angle_alpha   90.00
_cell.angle_beta   90.00
_cell.angle_gamma   90.00
#
_symmetry.space_group_name_H-M   'P 1'
#
loop_
_entity.id
_entity.type
_entity.pdbx_description
1 polymer ?
#
loop_
_entity_poly.entity_id
_entity_poly.type
_entity_poly.pdbx_seq_one_letter_code
_entity_poly.pdbx_strand_id
1 'polypeptide(L)'
;MRAGKYFSAFILWLFLVGNNALAGDGDRHFVSNIFNAGSVAYEDFEKHIQDIYVRDGLVGHDSIFIVFSKMENYVITLEDKDGYYWVQFTLRELKDSHFRGGGAKYKIGKNNLNVIERVLFK
;
A
#
# COMPACT_ATOMS: atom_id res chain seq x y z
N MET A 1 -8.42 -17.35 12.12
CA MET A 1 -7.25 -17.41 11.22
C MET A 1 -7.67 -17.73 9.79
N ARG A 2 -7.84 -16.72 8.93
CA ARG A 2 -7.98 -16.83 7.45
C ARG A 2 -7.48 -15.54 6.79
N ALA A 3 -6.20 -15.20 6.96
CA ALA A 3 -5.57 -14.01 6.34
C ALA A 3 -4.81 -14.33 5.02
N GLY A 4 -4.68 -15.60 4.65
CA GLY A 4 -3.75 -16.01 3.57
C GLY A 4 -4.29 -16.04 2.13
N LYS A 5 -5.52 -15.61 1.84
CA LYS A 5 -6.11 -15.78 0.49
C LYS A 5 -6.20 -14.51 -0.37
N TYR A 6 -6.23 -13.32 0.24
CA TYR A 6 -6.39 -12.06 -0.51
C TYR A 6 -5.06 -11.40 -0.90
N PHE A 7 -4.01 -11.60 -0.09
CA PHE A 7 -2.63 -11.17 -0.39
C PHE A 7 -2.11 -11.75 -1.72
N SER A 8 -2.48 -13.01 -2.00
CA SER A 8 -2.13 -13.68 -3.24
C SER A 8 -2.74 -12.99 -4.46
N ALA A 9 -4.00 -12.54 -4.41
CA ALA A 9 -4.69 -12.01 -5.59
C ALA A 9 -4.19 -10.64 -6.04
N PHE A 10 -3.81 -9.74 -5.12
CA PHE A 10 -3.25 -8.43 -5.48
C PHE A 10 -1.84 -8.56 -6.08
N ILE A 11 -0.99 -9.39 -5.48
CA ILE A 11 0.33 -9.72 -6.04
C ILE A 11 0.16 -10.42 -7.39
N LEU A 12 -0.75 -11.39 -7.50
CA LEU A 12 -1.02 -12.09 -8.77
C LEU A 12 -1.53 -11.11 -9.85
N TRP A 13 -2.40 -10.16 -9.48
CA TRP A 13 -2.90 -9.12 -10.38
C TRP A 13 -1.78 -8.19 -10.84
N LEU A 14 -0.89 -7.76 -9.94
CA LEU A 14 0.30 -6.97 -10.31
C LEU A 14 1.25 -7.74 -11.24
N PHE A 15 1.48 -9.03 -11.01
CA PHE A 15 2.25 -9.90 -11.90
C PHE A 15 1.58 -10.11 -13.26
N LEU A 16 0.25 -10.21 -13.31
CA LEU A 16 -0.52 -10.39 -14.55
C LEU A 16 -0.62 -9.11 -15.38
N VAL A 17 -0.77 -7.95 -14.74
CA VAL A 17 -0.77 -6.64 -15.40
C VAL A 17 0.64 -6.30 -15.89
N GLY A 18 1.69 -6.63 -15.13
CA GLY A 18 3.08 -6.42 -15.52
C GLY A 18 3.53 -7.24 -16.74
N ASN A 19 2.92 -8.40 -17.00
CA ASN A 19 3.28 -9.26 -18.14
C ASN A 19 2.59 -8.89 -19.47
N ASN A 20 1.50 -8.13 -19.44
CA ASN A 20 0.74 -7.76 -20.65
C ASN A 20 1.13 -6.39 -21.22
N ALA A 21 2.01 -5.64 -20.56
CA ALA A 21 2.55 -4.38 -21.07
C ALA A 21 3.74 -4.68 -22.02
N LEU A 22 3.43 -4.80 -23.31
CA LEU A 22 4.36 -4.72 -24.43
C LEU A 22 5.18 -3.41 -24.36
N ALA A 23 6.36 -3.47 -23.75
CA ALA A 23 7.41 -2.46 -23.91
C ALA A 23 8.77 -3.09 -23.55
N GLY A 24 9.86 -2.52 -24.09
CA GLY A 24 11.21 -3.09 -24.06
C GLY A 24 11.71 -3.42 -22.65
N ASP A 25 12.78 -4.23 -22.55
CA ASP A 25 13.32 -4.73 -21.28
C ASP A 25 13.55 -3.64 -20.22
N GLY A 26 13.82 -2.39 -20.62
CA GLY A 26 13.93 -1.24 -19.71
C GLY A 26 12.62 -0.84 -19.02
N ASP A 27 11.49 -0.87 -19.73
CA ASP A 27 10.18 -0.48 -19.18
C ASP A 27 9.61 -1.57 -18.27
N ARG A 28 9.87 -2.86 -18.54
CA ARG A 28 9.45 -3.95 -17.65
C ARG A 28 10.16 -3.91 -16.31
N HIS A 29 11.46 -3.61 -16.30
CA HIS A 29 12.23 -3.44 -15.06
C HIS A 29 11.75 -2.23 -14.26
N PHE A 30 11.44 -1.11 -14.93
CA PHE A 30 10.89 0.09 -14.29
C PHE A 30 9.52 -0.19 -13.65
N VAL A 31 8.58 -0.73 -14.43
CA VAL A 31 7.22 -1.05 -13.98
C VAL A 31 7.26 -2.06 -12.82
N SER A 32 8.11 -3.09 -12.91
CA SER A 32 8.30 -4.07 -11.84
C SER A 32 8.81 -3.42 -10.54
N ASN A 33 9.84 -2.56 -10.63
CA ASN A 33 10.46 -1.99 -9.43
C ASN A 33 9.56 -0.98 -8.70
N ILE A 34 8.80 -0.16 -9.43
CA ILE A 34 7.89 0.80 -8.80
C ILE A 34 6.70 0.10 -8.12
N PHE A 35 6.23 -1.02 -8.68
CA PHE A 35 5.21 -1.85 -8.03
C PHE A 35 5.76 -2.61 -6.81
N ASN A 36 7.00 -3.10 -6.87
CA ASN A 36 7.65 -3.72 -5.71
C ASN A 36 7.79 -2.72 -4.56
N ALA A 37 8.13 -1.46 -4.85
CA ALA A 37 8.14 -0.40 -3.84
C ALA A 37 6.74 -0.16 -3.24
N GLY A 38 5.70 -0.19 -4.09
CA GLY A 38 4.30 -0.15 -3.66
C GLY A 38 3.92 -1.28 -2.69
N SER A 39 4.34 -2.51 -3.00
CA SER A 39 4.11 -3.68 -2.15
C SER A 39 4.81 -3.54 -0.79
N VAL A 40 6.07 -3.12 -0.76
CA VAL A 40 6.80 -2.90 0.51
C VAL A 40 6.11 -1.83 1.37
N ALA A 41 5.71 -0.71 0.77
CA ALA A 41 5.00 0.34 1.47
C ALA A 41 3.66 -0.16 2.03
N TYR A 42 2.94 -0.99 1.28
CA TYR A 42 1.66 -1.57 1.73
C TYR A 42 1.85 -2.54 2.90
N GLU A 43 2.85 -3.42 2.85
CA GLU A 43 3.13 -4.36 3.95
C GLU A 43 3.47 -3.63 5.26
N ASP A 44 4.25 -2.54 5.18
CA ASP A 44 4.53 -1.70 6.35
C ASP A 44 3.28 -0.97 6.85
N PHE A 45 2.48 -0.43 5.93
CA PHE A 45 1.22 0.25 6.25
C PHE A 45 0.24 -0.67 6.96
N GLU A 46 0.01 -1.88 6.43
CA GLU A 46 -0.90 -2.87 7.01
C GLU A 46 -0.48 -3.28 8.42
N LYS A 47 0.82 -3.54 8.63
CA LYS A 47 1.38 -3.82 9.95
C LYS A 47 1.14 -2.66 10.91
N HIS A 48 1.39 -1.42 10.46
CA HIS A 48 1.22 -0.25 11.31
C HIS A 48 -0.23 -0.01 11.73
N ILE A 49 -1.16 -0.15 10.78
CA ILE A 49 -2.59 -0.12 11.04
C ILE A 49 -2.91 -1.20 12.09
N GLN A 50 -2.53 -2.46 11.86
CA GLN A 50 -2.76 -3.56 12.79
C GLN A 50 -2.20 -3.29 14.20
N ASP A 51 -1.00 -2.73 14.32
CA ASP A 51 -0.37 -2.38 15.60
C ASP A 51 -1.17 -1.32 16.38
N ILE A 52 -1.68 -0.29 15.70
CA ILE A 52 -2.55 0.73 16.33
C ILE A 52 -3.79 0.07 16.93
N TYR A 53 -4.43 -0.85 16.20
CA TYR A 53 -5.65 -1.51 16.68
C TYR A 53 -5.38 -2.44 17.87
N VAL A 54 -4.27 -3.17 17.86
CA VAL A 54 -3.87 -4.04 18.98
C VAL A 54 -3.56 -3.19 20.21
N ARG A 55 -2.80 -2.11 20.06
CA ARG A 55 -2.40 -1.23 21.16
C ARG A 55 -3.58 -0.51 21.80
N ASP A 56 -4.50 0.00 20.97
CA ASP A 56 -5.62 0.83 21.44
C ASP A 56 -6.81 -0.02 21.95
N GLY A 57 -6.65 -1.35 22.07
CA GLY A 57 -7.64 -2.25 22.65
C GLY A 57 -8.90 -2.41 21.81
N LEU A 58 -8.85 -2.04 20.53
CA LEU A 58 -9.99 -2.07 19.59
C LEU A 58 -10.29 -3.49 19.05
N VAL A 59 -9.76 -4.52 19.70
CA VAL A 59 -9.95 -5.93 19.37
C VAL A 59 -11.43 -6.28 19.58
N GLY A 60 -12.23 -6.21 18.49
CA GLY A 60 -13.68 -6.43 18.50
C GLY A 60 -14.50 -5.37 17.75
N HIS A 61 -13.91 -4.22 17.40
CA HIS A 61 -14.51 -3.24 16.50
C HIS A 61 -14.23 -3.60 15.03
N ASP A 62 -14.78 -4.73 14.58
CA ASP A 62 -14.50 -5.33 13.28
C ASP A 62 -14.79 -4.37 12.10
N SER A 63 -15.84 -3.55 12.19
CA SER A 63 -16.27 -2.72 11.07
C SER A 63 -15.27 -1.61 10.71
N ILE A 64 -14.69 -0.93 11.70
CA ILE A 64 -13.74 0.18 11.46
C ILE A 64 -12.40 -0.39 10.99
N PHE A 65 -11.92 -1.47 11.61
CA PHE A 65 -10.69 -2.15 11.18
C PHE A 65 -10.78 -2.63 9.74
N ILE A 66 -11.88 -3.29 9.37
CA ILE A 66 -12.10 -3.79 8.01
C ILE A 66 -12.05 -2.62 7.02
N VAL A 67 -12.62 -1.47 7.36
CA VAL A 67 -12.63 -0.30 6.46
C VAL A 67 -11.22 0.26 6.25
N PHE A 68 -10.42 0.46 7.30
CA PHE A 68 -9.09 1.06 7.14
C PHE A 68 -7.99 0.09 6.70
N SER A 69 -8.17 -1.22 6.89
CA SER A 69 -7.20 -2.24 6.44
C SER A 69 -7.37 -2.60 4.95
N LYS A 70 -8.50 -2.24 4.34
CA LYS A 70 -8.83 -2.59 2.97
C LYS A 70 -8.20 -1.63 1.97
N MET A 71 -7.26 -2.15 1.17
CA MET A 71 -6.56 -1.37 0.13
C MET A 71 -7.48 -0.74 -0.93
N GLU A 72 -8.62 -1.36 -1.22
CA GLU A 72 -9.66 -0.82 -2.13
C GLU A 72 -10.18 0.57 -1.71
N ASN A 73 -10.07 0.89 -0.43
CA ASN A 73 -10.49 2.17 0.14
C ASN A 73 -9.42 3.26 -0.02
N TYR A 74 -8.26 2.96 -0.60
CA TYR A 74 -7.19 3.93 -0.80
C TYR A 74 -6.99 4.26 -2.29
N VAL A 75 -6.55 5.49 -2.54
CA VAL A 75 -5.88 5.89 -3.78
C VAL A 75 -4.39 5.73 -3.54
N ILE A 76 -3.73 5.04 -4.46
CA ILE A 76 -2.29 4.81 -4.42
C ILE A 76 -1.65 5.70 -5.46
N THR A 77 -0.71 6.54 -5.05
CA THR A 77 0.12 7.34 -5.95
C THR A 77 1.55 6.83 -5.84
N LEU A 78 2.12 6.47 -6.99
CA LEU A 78 3.50 6.02 -7.11
C LEU A 78 4.27 7.07 -7.92
N GLU A 79 5.37 7.57 -7.37
CA GLU A 79 6.26 8.49 -8.08
C GLU A 79 7.68 7.97 -8.09
N ASP A 80 8.31 8.03 -9.26
CA ASP A 80 9.73 7.77 -9.38
C ASP A 80 10.55 9.05 -9.16
N LYS A 81 11.58 8.97 -8.30
CA LYS A 81 12.51 10.06 -8.01
C LYS A 81 13.95 9.59 -8.12
N ASP A 82 14.88 10.54 -8.16
CA ASP A 82 16.29 10.17 -8.13
C ASP A 82 16.66 9.52 -6.79
N GLY A 83 17.21 8.30 -6.85
CA GLY A 83 17.61 7.50 -5.68
C GLY A 83 16.50 6.79 -4.87
N TYR A 84 15.22 7.09 -5.07
CA TYR A 84 14.12 6.50 -4.28
C TYR A 84 12.75 6.55 -5.01
N TYR A 85 11.78 5.80 -4.50
CA TYR A 85 10.37 5.87 -4.90
C TYR A 85 9.53 6.55 -3.80
N TRP A 86 8.54 7.36 -4.19
CA TRP A 86 7.48 7.79 -3.30
C TRP A 86 6.24 6.92 -3.52
N VAL A 87 5.68 6.41 -2.42
CA VAL A 87 4.40 5.72 -2.42
C VAL A 87 3.48 6.45 -1.45
N GLN A 88 2.31 6.87 -1.92
CA GLN A 88 1.32 7.54 -1.08
C GLN A 88 0.01 6.76 -1.10
N PHE A 89 -0.51 6.44 0.08
CA PHE A 89 -1.85 5.92 0.29
C PHE A 89 -2.72 7.06 0.81
N THR A 90 -3.83 7.33 0.12
CA THR A 90 -4.80 8.36 0.53
C THR A 90 -6.17 7.71 0.62
N LEU A 91 -6.80 7.74 1.79
CA LEU A 91 -8.13 7.16 1.98
C LEU A 91 -9.14 7.90 1.10
N ARG A 92 -9.89 7.14 0.32
CA ARG A 92 -11.02 7.64 -0.47
C ARG A 92 -12.12 8.09 0.46
N GLU A 93 -12.88 9.09 0.04
CA GLU A 93 -14.12 9.44 0.72
C GLU A 93 -15.08 8.25 0.68
N LEU A 94 -15.42 7.75 1.87
CA LEU A 94 -16.40 6.69 2.04
C LEU A 94 -17.76 7.34 2.17
N LYS A 95 -18.68 6.98 1.26
CA LYS A 95 -20.07 7.42 1.32
C LYS A 95 -20.67 7.04 2.67
N ASP A 96 -21.42 7.97 3.25
CA ASP A 96 -22.12 7.81 4.54
C ASP A 96 -21.20 7.58 5.75
N SER A 97 -19.91 7.93 5.64
CA SER A 97 -18.94 7.83 6.73
C SER A 97 -18.48 9.20 7.23
N HIS A 98 -18.24 9.32 8.53
CA HIS A 98 -17.64 10.50 9.15
C HIS A 98 -16.11 10.59 8.96
N PHE A 99 -15.49 9.58 8.35
CA PHE A 99 -14.06 9.57 8.08
C PHE A 99 -13.76 10.48 6.89
N ARG A 100 -13.05 11.58 7.17
CA ARG A 100 -12.55 12.53 6.18
C ARG A 100 -11.04 12.40 6.14
N GLY A 101 -10.52 11.99 4.99
CA GLY A 101 -9.08 11.89 4.77
C GLY A 101 -8.40 10.79 5.57
N GLY A 102 -7.08 10.84 5.57
CA GLY A 102 -6.22 9.84 6.18
C GLY A 102 -5.32 9.17 5.17
N GLY A 103 -4.13 8.80 5.61
CA GLY A 103 -3.20 8.12 4.74
C GLY A 103 -1.79 8.08 5.26
N ALA A 104 -0.91 7.63 4.39
CA ALA A 104 0.50 7.52 4.68
C ALA A 104 1.31 7.77 3.42
N LYS A 105 2.47 8.40 3.58
CA LYS A 105 3.43 8.66 2.52
C LYS A 105 4.77 8.00 2.88
N TYR A 106 5.32 7.27 1.93
CA TYR A 106 6.45 6.36 2.09
C TYR A 106 7.57 6.67 1.12
N LYS A 107 8.77 6.85 1.64
CA LYS A 107 10.00 6.94 0.85
C LYS A 107 10.68 5.58 0.82
N ILE A 108 10.79 4.96 -0.34
CA ILE A 108 11.36 3.61 -0.52
C ILE A 108 12.68 3.70 -1.29
N GLY A 109 13.76 3.14 -0.76
CA GLY A 109 15.06 3.15 -1.43
C GLY A 109 15.08 2.30 -2.71
N LYS A 110 15.64 2.82 -3.81
CA LYS A 110 15.73 2.05 -5.07
C LYS A 110 16.65 0.83 -4.99
N ASN A 111 17.72 0.93 -4.21
CA ASN A 111 18.78 -0.09 -4.19
C ASN A 111 18.41 -1.34 -3.40
N ASN A 112 17.60 -1.18 -2.35
CA ASN A 112 17.28 -2.24 -1.40
C ASN A 112 15.77 -2.41 -1.16
N LEU A 113 14.93 -1.58 -1.80
CA LEU A 113 13.48 -1.53 -1.59
C LEU A 113 13.06 -1.38 -0.13
N ASN A 114 13.90 -0.79 0.73
CA ASN A 114 13.57 -0.60 2.14
C ASN A 114 12.82 0.72 2.36
N VAL A 115 11.94 0.72 3.37
CA VAL A 115 11.32 1.96 3.87
C VAL A 115 12.39 2.83 4.53
N ILE A 116 12.62 4.01 3.96
CA ILE A 116 13.54 5.02 4.50
C ILE A 116 12.79 5.97 5.43
N GLU A 117 11.59 6.39 5.01
CA GLU A 117 10.80 7.39 5.71
C GLU A 117 9.30 7.08 5.57
N ARG A 118 8.56 7.36 6.64
CA ARG A 118 7.09 7.23 6.69
C ARG A 118 6.49 8.47 7.35
N VAL A 119 5.51 9.07 6.68
CA VAL A 119 4.73 10.20 7.19
C VAL A 119 3.25 9.82 7.19
N LEU A 120 2.61 9.84 8.36
CA LEU A 120 1.18 9.57 8.51
C LEU A 120 0.42 10.89 8.55
N PHE A 121 -0.76 10.93 7.93
CA PHE A 121 -1.60 12.12 7.92
C PHE A 121 -3.09 11.77 8.05
N LYS A 122 -3.89 12.78 8.42
CA LYS A 122 -5.33 12.71 8.63
C LYS A 122 -6.02 13.69 7.68
#